data_AF-A0A511XH12-F1
#
_entry.id   AF-A0A511XH12-F1
#
_cell.length_a   1.000
_cell.length_b   1.000
_cell.length_c   1.000
_cell.angle_alpha   90.00
_cell.angle_beta   90.00
_cell.angle_gamma   90.00
#
_symmetry.space_group_name_H-M   'P 1'
#
loop_
_entity.id
_entity.type
_entity.pdbx_description
1 polymer ?
#
loop_
_entity_poly.entity_id
_entity_poly.type
_entity_poly.pdbx_seq_one_letter_code
_entity_poly.pdbx_strand_id
1 'polypeptide(L)'
;MLSGRRAFLTGTLSATIAGRTCTTASAATPQSQPPDVTTWPPRSRGGTASTGCLPDPDVIALDPSFKALTFSGTSIRRVLTGGGWLEGPTWPGEARLLLLSDTIRSEQYRCFIPPDGPGEGLS
;
A
#
# COMPACT_ATOMS: atom_id res chain seq x y z
N MET A 1 -38.70 11.47 -46.65
CA MET A 1 -39.20 12.84 -46.36
C MET A 1 -39.66 12.83 -44.91
N LEU A 2 -39.19 13.62 -43.94
CA LEU A 2 -38.47 14.88 -43.90
C LEU A 2 -37.69 14.90 -42.55
N SER A 3 -36.42 15.29 -42.58
CA SER A 3 -35.57 15.50 -41.40
C SER A 3 -36.17 16.53 -40.43
N GLY A 4 -36.11 16.25 -39.13
CA GLY A 4 -36.35 17.23 -38.08
C GLY A 4 -35.03 17.69 -37.44
N ARG A 5 -34.33 18.64 -38.09
CA ARG A 5 -33.23 19.41 -37.49
C ARG A 5 -33.78 20.75 -37.04
N ARG A 6 -33.83 21.00 -35.73
CA ARG A 6 -34.13 22.31 -35.11
C ARG A 6 -33.39 22.34 -33.78
N ALA A 7 -32.73 23.40 -33.33
CA ALA A 7 -32.24 24.62 -33.94
C ALA A 7 -31.19 25.15 -32.93
N PHE A 8 -30.17 25.84 -33.43
CA PHE A 8 -29.16 26.54 -32.63
C PHE A 8 -29.79 27.64 -31.77
N LEU A 9 -29.27 27.85 -30.57
CA LEU A 9 -29.13 29.21 -30.03
C LEU A 9 -27.77 29.37 -29.34
N THR A 10 -26.97 30.21 -29.98
CA THR A 10 -25.70 30.77 -29.54
C THR A 10 -25.95 31.76 -28.41
N GLY A 11 -25.26 31.61 -27.28
CA GLY A 11 -25.24 32.59 -26.20
C GLY A 11 -23.82 32.70 -25.65
N THR A 12 -22.99 33.54 -26.28
CA THR A 12 -21.70 33.96 -25.75
C THR A 12 -21.91 35.15 -24.84
N LEU A 13 -21.60 35.01 -23.54
CA LEU A 13 -21.33 36.13 -22.65
C LEU A 13 -20.21 35.74 -21.69
N SER A 14 -19.07 36.40 -21.88
CA SER A 14 -17.87 36.33 -21.07
C SER A 14 -18.14 36.68 -19.61
N ALA A 15 -17.63 35.86 -18.70
CA ALA A 15 -17.27 36.29 -17.35
C ALA A 15 -15.90 35.71 -17.01
N THR A 16 -14.84 36.48 -17.28
CA THR A 16 -13.50 36.22 -16.77
C THR A 16 -13.50 36.52 -15.27
N ILE A 17 -13.84 35.54 -14.44
CA ILE A 17 -13.46 35.55 -13.04
C ILE A 17 -12.11 34.85 -12.98
N ALA A 18 -11.06 35.64 -12.77
CA ALA A 18 -9.74 35.15 -12.41
C ALA A 18 -9.82 34.49 -11.02
N GLY A 19 -10.35 33.27 -11.00
CA GLY A 19 -10.40 32.43 -9.83
C GLY A 19 -8.98 31.96 -9.54
N ARG A 20 -8.38 32.50 -8.48
CA ARG A 20 -7.16 31.95 -7.88
C ARG A 20 -7.45 30.50 -7.54
N THR A 21 -7.06 29.55 -8.38
CA THR A 21 -7.00 28.15 -8.00
C THR A 21 -5.86 28.02 -7.01
N CYS A 22 -6.18 28.23 -5.74
CA CYS A 22 -5.35 27.77 -4.65
C CYS A 22 -5.33 26.25 -4.77
N THR A 23 -4.32 25.72 -5.46
CA THR A 23 -3.96 24.31 -5.34
C THR A 23 -3.58 24.11 -3.88
N THR A 24 -4.52 23.62 -3.08
CA THR A 24 -4.20 23.05 -1.78
C THR A 24 -3.29 21.87 -2.06
N ALA A 25 -1.98 22.07 -1.92
CA ALA A 25 -1.04 20.97 -1.79
C ALA A 25 -1.55 20.14 -0.61
N SER A 26 -2.12 18.96 -0.89
CA SER A 26 -2.45 18.01 0.15
C SER A 26 -1.12 17.54 0.72
N ALA A 27 -0.64 18.22 1.77
CA ALA A 27 0.42 17.70 2.59
C ALA A 27 -0.09 16.37 3.12
N ALA A 28 0.50 15.27 2.63
CA ALA A 28 0.19 13.94 3.10
C ALA A 28 0.33 13.93 4.63
N THR A 29 -0.79 13.80 5.33
CA THR A 29 -0.79 13.60 6.77
C THR A 29 0.07 12.35 7.01
N PRO A 30 1.20 12.43 7.75
CA PRO A 30 1.92 11.23 8.11
C PRO A 30 0.93 10.32 8.84
N GLN A 31 0.63 9.16 8.26
CA GLN A 31 -0.22 8.16 8.90
C GLN A 31 0.32 7.94 10.32
N SER A 32 -0.54 8.16 11.32
CA SER A 32 -0.29 7.85 12.72
C SER A 32 -0.06 6.35 12.85
N GLN A 33 1.16 5.90 12.56
CA GLN A 33 1.59 4.56 12.87
C GLN A 33 1.90 4.52 14.37
N PRO A 34 1.50 3.45 15.09
CA PRO A 34 1.96 3.25 16.45
C PRO A 34 3.48 3.40 16.49
N PRO A 35 4.04 4.14 17.47
CA PRO A 35 5.48 4.32 17.57
C PRO A 35 6.14 2.95 17.63
N ASP A 36 7.09 2.73 16.73
CA ASP A 36 7.87 1.50 16.73
C ASP A 36 8.80 1.54 17.95
N VAL A 37 8.66 0.55 18.84
CA VAL A 37 9.33 0.56 20.16
C VAL A 37 10.72 -0.08 20.09
N THR A 38 11.00 -0.81 19.01
CA THR A 38 12.17 -1.68 18.92
C THR A 38 13.39 -0.98 18.32
N THR A 39 13.19 -0.02 17.41
CA THR A 39 14.26 0.74 16.76
C THR A 39 14.29 2.22 17.15
N TRP A 40 15.50 2.78 17.27
CA TRP A 40 15.72 4.21 17.44
C TRP A 40 16.70 4.74 16.37
N PRO A 41 16.28 5.67 15.49
CA PRO A 41 14.93 6.23 15.35
C PRO A 41 13.91 5.16 14.89
N PRO A 42 12.61 5.33 15.18
CA PRO A 42 11.56 4.37 14.79
C PRO A 42 11.57 4.08 13.29
N ARG A 43 11.45 2.80 12.90
CA ARG A 43 11.43 2.47 11.47
C ARG A 43 10.21 3.03 10.76
N SER A 44 10.40 3.48 9.52
CA SER A 44 9.30 3.73 8.60
C SER A 44 8.75 2.39 8.08
N ARG A 45 7.42 2.21 8.05
CA ARG A 45 6.76 1.09 7.34
C ARG A 45 6.01 1.54 6.08
N GLY A 46 6.31 2.73 5.57
CA GLY A 46 5.77 3.24 4.30
C GLY A 46 6.12 2.32 3.12
N GLY A 47 5.39 2.42 2.01
CA GLY A 47 5.65 1.60 0.81
C GLY A 47 7.05 1.83 0.21
N THR A 48 7.64 3.00 0.47
CA THR A 48 8.99 3.40 0.04
C THR A 48 10.02 3.38 1.17
N ALA A 49 9.70 2.77 2.33
CA ALA A 49 10.64 2.70 3.44
C ALA A 49 11.91 1.93 3.02
N SER A 50 13.08 2.49 3.33
CA SER A 50 14.36 1.84 3.06
C SER A 50 14.41 0.46 3.71
N THR A 51 14.96 -0.53 3.01
CA THR A 51 15.30 -1.82 3.60
C THR A 51 16.21 -1.55 4.80
N GLY A 52 15.79 -1.97 6.00
CA GLY A 52 16.49 -1.66 7.25
C GLY A 52 17.93 -2.22 7.27
N CYS A 53 18.71 -1.83 8.29
CA CYS A 53 20.01 -2.44 8.55
C CYS A 53 19.85 -3.97 8.68
N LEU A 54 20.85 -4.72 8.20
CA LEU A 54 20.92 -6.17 8.39
C LEU A 54 21.99 -6.49 9.46
N PRO A 55 21.70 -7.38 10.43
CA PRO A 55 20.43 -8.06 10.66
C PRO A 55 19.30 -7.09 11.06
N ASP A 56 18.05 -7.41 10.70
CA ASP A 56 16.91 -6.54 11.02
C ASP A 56 16.81 -6.39 12.55
N PRO A 57 16.94 -5.16 13.07
CA PRO A 57 16.93 -4.90 14.51
C PRO A 57 15.61 -5.29 15.19
N ASP A 58 14.53 -5.46 14.43
CA ASP A 58 13.22 -5.84 14.98
C ASP A 58 12.97 -7.35 15.00
N VAL A 59 13.90 -8.16 14.48
CA VAL A 59 13.86 -9.62 14.58
C VAL A 59 14.63 -10.03 15.84
N ILE A 60 13.93 -10.03 16.97
CA ILE A 60 14.50 -10.35 18.29
C ILE A 60 14.13 -11.78 18.69
N ALA A 61 15.14 -12.62 18.93
CA ALA A 61 14.95 -13.90 19.59
C ALA A 61 14.86 -13.68 21.10
N LEU A 62 13.67 -13.90 21.68
CA LEU A 62 13.44 -13.71 23.12
C LEU A 62 14.21 -14.72 23.97
N ASP A 63 14.34 -15.96 23.48
CA ASP A 63 15.17 -17.00 24.07
C ASP A 63 16.34 -17.35 23.13
N PRO A 64 17.57 -17.47 23.64
CA PRO A 64 18.75 -17.78 22.83
C PRO A 64 18.64 -19.06 21.98
N SER A 65 17.85 -20.06 22.41
CA SER A 65 17.64 -21.31 21.66
C SER A 65 16.99 -21.09 20.29
N PHE A 66 16.22 -20.01 20.11
CA PHE A 66 15.60 -19.67 18.83
C PHE A 66 16.52 -18.89 17.88
N LYS A 67 17.71 -18.46 18.33
CA LYS A 67 18.63 -17.66 17.50
C LYS A 67 19.06 -18.38 16.22
N ALA A 68 19.10 -19.71 16.23
CA ALA A 68 19.42 -20.51 15.05
C ALA A 68 18.26 -20.60 14.03
N LEU A 69 17.02 -20.25 14.42
CA LEU A 69 15.85 -20.25 13.54
C LEU A 69 15.64 -18.90 12.84
N THR A 70 16.39 -17.86 13.21
CA THR A 70 16.31 -16.55 12.57
C THR A 70 17.28 -16.45 11.40
N PHE A 71 16.88 -15.74 10.35
CA PHE A 71 17.73 -15.47 9.20
C PHE A 71 18.16 -14.00 9.19
N SER A 72 19.45 -13.74 9.32
CA SER A 72 20.02 -12.38 9.43
C SER A 72 20.13 -11.63 8.09
N GLY A 73 19.97 -12.33 6.96
CA GLY A 73 20.17 -11.76 5.63
C GLY A 73 18.95 -11.06 5.02
N THR A 74 17.82 -10.99 5.74
CA THR A 74 16.59 -10.35 5.25
C THR A 74 16.01 -9.38 6.26
N SER A 75 15.34 -8.35 5.77
CA SER A 75 14.54 -7.43 6.59
C SER A 75 13.04 -7.73 6.47
N ILE A 76 12.28 -7.34 7.50
CA ILE A 76 10.82 -7.29 7.47
C ILE A 76 10.38 -6.28 6.41
N ARG A 77 9.38 -6.63 5.60
CA ARG A 77 8.81 -5.77 4.56
C ARG A 77 7.28 -5.84 4.61
N ARG A 78 6.63 -4.71 4.31
CA ARG A 78 5.18 -4.66 4.13
C ARG A 78 4.84 -5.05 2.70
N VAL A 79 4.07 -6.11 2.52
CA VAL A 79 3.71 -6.67 1.19
C VAL A 79 2.29 -6.32 0.74
N LEU A 80 1.42 -5.94 1.67
CA LEU A 80 0.03 -5.57 1.38
C LEU A 80 -0.41 -4.44 2.33
N THR A 81 -1.24 -3.55 1.81
CA THR A 81 -1.89 -2.47 2.55
C THR A 81 -3.36 -2.40 2.21
N GLY A 82 -4.15 -1.74 3.06
CA GLY A 82 -5.55 -1.47 2.77
C GLY A 82 -6.49 -2.61 3.15
N GLY A 83 -6.00 -3.79 3.55
CA GLY A 83 -6.79 -4.88 4.13
C GLY A 83 -7.57 -4.45 5.39
N GLY A 84 -8.70 -5.10 5.65
CA GLY A 84 -9.55 -4.90 6.82
C GLY A 84 -9.07 -5.82 7.94
N TRP A 85 -9.46 -7.09 7.88
CA TRP A 85 -8.97 -8.13 8.77
C TRP A 85 -8.47 -9.32 7.97
N LEU A 86 -7.15 -9.35 7.76
CA LEU A 86 -6.50 -10.37 6.94
C LEU A 86 -6.16 -11.61 7.78
N GLU A 87 -6.60 -12.78 7.33
CA GLU A 87 -6.34 -14.06 7.97
C GLU A 87 -6.13 -15.20 6.96
N GLY A 88 -5.85 -16.40 7.46
CA GLY A 88 -5.70 -17.62 6.65
C GLY A 88 -4.59 -17.58 5.60
N PRO A 89 -3.35 -17.10 5.91
CA PRO A 89 -2.27 -17.07 4.94
C PRO A 89 -1.96 -18.47 4.42
N THR A 90 -1.98 -18.64 3.10
CA THR A 90 -1.63 -19.90 2.43
C THR A 90 -0.71 -19.67 1.24
N TRP A 91 0.32 -20.50 1.10
CA TRP A 91 1.26 -20.48 -0.03
C TRP A 91 1.16 -21.78 -0.84
N PRO A 92 0.26 -21.85 -1.84
CA PRO A 92 0.27 -22.94 -2.82
C PRO A 92 1.52 -22.88 -3.70
N GLY A 93 2.41 -23.87 -3.57
CA GLY A 93 3.70 -23.91 -4.28
C GLY A 93 3.57 -23.89 -5.81
N GLU A 94 2.49 -24.42 -6.36
CA GLU A 94 2.21 -24.41 -7.80
C GLU A 94 1.82 -23.02 -8.30
N ALA A 95 1.00 -22.28 -7.56
CA ALA A 95 0.53 -20.96 -7.98
C ALA A 95 1.55 -19.84 -7.65
N ARG A 96 2.47 -20.04 -6.69
CA ARG A 96 3.48 -19.06 -6.27
C ARG A 96 2.90 -17.69 -5.90
N LEU A 97 1.75 -17.73 -5.22
CA LEU A 97 1.01 -16.57 -4.75
C LEU A 97 0.72 -16.74 -3.26
N LEU A 98 0.76 -15.64 -2.50
CA LEU A 98 0.25 -15.62 -1.14
C LEU A 98 -1.26 -15.38 -1.20
N LEU A 99 -2.04 -16.33 -0.67
CA LEU A 99 -3.49 -16.21 -0.52
C LEU A 99 -3.83 -15.75 0.88
N LEU A 100 -4.74 -14.78 1.00
CA LEU A 100 -5.25 -14.25 2.27
C LEU A 100 -6.77 -14.03 2.17
N SER A 101 -7.49 -14.21 3.27
CA SER A 101 -8.91 -13.88 3.39
C SER A 101 -9.07 -12.55 4.14
N ASP A 102 -9.91 -11.64 3.66
CA ASP A 102 -10.35 -10.46 4.41
C ASP A 102 -11.77 -10.69 4.95
N THR A 103 -11.87 -11.07 6.21
CA THR A 103 -13.12 -11.55 6.83
C THR A 103 -14.15 -10.44 6.96
N ILE A 104 -13.70 -9.19 7.16
CA ILE A 104 -14.60 -8.04 7.29
C ILE A 104 -15.16 -7.65 5.92
N ARG A 105 -14.38 -7.83 4.84
CA ARG A 105 -14.80 -7.47 3.48
C ARG A 105 -15.41 -8.62 2.68
N SER A 106 -15.31 -9.85 3.19
CA SER A 106 -15.70 -11.06 2.44
C SER A 106 -14.97 -11.15 1.09
N GLU A 107 -13.68 -10.82 1.08
CA GLU A 107 -12.82 -10.79 -0.11
C GLU A 107 -11.64 -11.76 0.06
N GLN A 108 -11.14 -12.28 -1.07
CA GLN A 108 -9.91 -13.07 -1.11
C GLN A 108 -8.81 -12.29 -1.85
N TYR A 109 -7.67 -12.11 -1.20
CA TYR A 109 -6.48 -11.48 -1.79
C TYR A 109 -5.56 -12.54 -2.38
N ARG A 110 -4.99 -12.22 -3.56
CA ARG A 110 -3.97 -13.02 -4.24
C ARG A 110 -2.75 -12.14 -4.48
N CYS A 111 -1.77 -12.26 -3.61
CA CYS A 111 -0.61 -11.40 -3.62
C CYS A 111 0.54 -12.08 -4.35
N PHE A 112 0.96 -11.49 -5.47
CA PHE A 112 2.23 -11.81 -6.10
C PHE A 112 3.34 -11.06 -5.38
N ILE A 113 4.31 -11.80 -4.83
CA ILE A 113 5.48 -11.23 -4.17
C ILE A 113 6.67 -11.37 -5.12
N PRO A 114 7.00 -10.33 -5.90
CA PRO A 114 8.19 -10.37 -6.75
C PRO A 114 9.46 -10.47 -5.89
N PRO A 115 10.52 -11.11 -6.41
CA PRO A 115 11.79 -11.27 -5.69
C PRO A 115 12.44 -9.93 -5.31
N ASP A 116 12.15 -8.84 -6.04
CA ASP A 116 12.92 -7.59 -6.01
C ASP A 116 12.15 -6.36 -5.46
N GLY A 117 11.20 -6.54 -4.52
CA GLY A 117 10.51 -5.42 -3.86
C GLY A 117 9.27 -4.91 -4.63
N PRO A 118 8.51 -3.99 -4.01
CA PRO A 118 7.06 -4.10 -3.81
C PRO A 118 6.27 -4.41 -5.09
N GLY A 119 5.46 -5.46 -5.03
CA GLY A 119 4.45 -5.73 -6.03
C GLY A 119 3.45 -4.58 -6.05
N GLU A 120 3.59 -3.71 -7.04
CA GLU A 120 2.51 -2.84 -7.52
C GLU A 120 1.30 -3.76 -7.76
N GLY A 121 0.27 -3.60 -6.92
CA GLY A 121 -0.97 -4.35 -7.07
C GLY A 121 -1.53 -4.12 -8.47
N LEU A 122 -1.90 -5.19 -9.16
CA LEU A 122 -2.64 -5.13 -10.42
C LEU A 122 -3.88 -4.25 -10.21
N SER A 123 -3.94 -3.14 -10.93
CA SER A 123 -5.12 -2.28 -11.12
C SER A 123 -6.20 -2.99 -11.93
#